data_AF-A0A536ZLW2-F1
#
_entry.id   AF-A0A536ZLW2-F1
#
_cell.length_a   1.000
_cell.length_b   1.000
_cell.length_c   1.000
_cell.angle_alpha   90.00
_cell.angle_beta   90.00
_cell.angle_gamma   90.00
#
_symmetry.space_group_name_H-M   'P 1'
#
loop_
_entity.id
_entity.type
_entity.pdbx_description
1 polymer ?
#
loop_
_entity_poly.entity_id
_entity_poly.type
_entity_poly.pdbx_seq_one_letter_code
_entity_poly.pdbx_strand_id
1 'polypeptide(L)'
;MRFSRSVLMLLISLVCGCATVGPGGGLAPTPYGTPTPSQPQGNPSPPSNVNLQGFPLEYRQGYADGCASISGSERKDATRFKNDGQYRTGWQDGNAMCRKR
;
A
#
# COMPACT_ATOMS: atom_id res chain seq x y z
N MET A 1 0.62 31.98 -37.43
CA MET A 1 0.44 30.53 -37.72
C MET A 1 1.29 29.66 -36.78
N ARG A 2 1.05 29.71 -35.46
CA ARG A 2 1.77 28.89 -34.45
C ARG A 2 0.87 28.19 -33.43
N PHE A 3 -0.42 28.54 -33.39
CA PHE A 3 -1.43 27.91 -32.53
C PHE A 3 -1.99 26.58 -33.08
N SER A 4 -1.84 26.31 -34.38
CA SER A 4 -2.34 25.08 -35.03
C SER A 4 -1.52 23.82 -34.69
N ARG A 5 -0.26 24.00 -34.25
CA ARG A 5 0.63 22.88 -33.90
C ARG A 5 0.31 22.27 -32.53
N SER A 6 -0.19 23.08 -31.59
CA SER A 6 -0.48 22.63 -30.22
C SER A 6 -1.79 21.83 -30.13
N VAL A 7 -2.75 22.11 -31.01
CA VAL A 7 -4.02 21.36 -31.09
C VAL A 7 -3.81 19.96 -31.71
N LEU A 8 -2.88 19.85 -32.68
CA LEU A 8 -2.58 18.57 -33.34
C LEU A 8 -1.92 17.55 -32.39
N MET A 9 -1.13 18.00 -31.41
CA MET A 9 -0.45 17.13 -30.45
C MET A 9 -1.37 16.64 -29.32
N LEU A 10 -2.46 17.34 -29.02
CA LEU A 10 -3.42 16.93 -27.97
C LEU A 10 -4.39 15.83 -28.45
N LEU A 11 -4.46 15.57 -29.76
CA LEU A 11 -5.40 14.61 -30.37
C LEU A 11 -4.85 13.17 -30.47
N ILE A 12 -3.57 12.92 -30.18
CA ILE A 12 -2.91 11.62 -30.43
C ILE A 12 -2.88 10.70 -29.19
N SER A 13 -3.31 11.18 -28.02
CA SER A 13 -3.13 10.45 -26.74
C SER A 13 -4.18 9.36 -26.45
N LEU A 14 -5.11 9.07 -27.36
CA LEU A 14 -6.30 8.29 -27.03
C LEU A 14 -6.52 7.08 -27.93
N VAL A 15 -5.69 6.04 -27.84
CA VAL A 15 -6.04 4.70 -28.37
C VAL A 15 -5.52 3.55 -27.50
N CYS A 16 -6.47 2.95 -26.78
CA CYS A 16 -6.69 1.51 -26.57
C CYS A 16 -5.66 0.69 -25.77
N GLY A 17 -5.83 0.69 -24.45
CA GLY A 17 -5.38 -0.39 -23.57
C GLY A 17 -6.49 -1.44 -23.41
N CYS A 18 -6.35 -2.58 -24.09
CA CYS A 18 -7.16 -3.78 -23.85
C CYS A 18 -6.22 -5.00 -23.85
N ALA A 19 -5.46 -5.21 -22.77
CA ALA A 19 -4.78 -6.48 -22.57
C ALA A 19 -5.80 -7.49 -22.01
N THR A 20 -5.96 -8.57 -22.76
CA THR A 20 -6.93 -9.63 -22.51
C THR A 20 -6.50 -10.44 -21.27
N VAL A 21 -7.38 -10.57 -20.30
CA VAL A 21 -7.21 -11.53 -19.19
C VAL A 21 -8.01 -12.78 -19.55
N GLY A 22 -7.29 -13.86 -19.85
CA GLY A 22 -7.87 -15.15 -20.23
C GLY A 22 -8.62 -15.82 -19.08
N PRO A 23 -9.63 -16.66 -19.38
CA PRO A 23 -10.40 -17.36 -18.37
C PRO A 23 -9.73 -18.67 -17.94
N GLY A 24 -9.71 -18.91 -16.63
CA GLY A 24 -9.87 -20.26 -16.08
C GLY A 24 -8.61 -21.10 -15.93
N GLY A 25 -7.94 -20.95 -14.78
CA GLY A 25 -7.11 -21.99 -14.19
C GLY A 25 -7.43 -22.04 -12.70
N GLY A 26 -8.28 -22.99 -12.30
CA GLY A 26 -8.76 -23.11 -10.94
C GLY A 26 -7.62 -23.26 -9.93
N LEU A 27 -7.57 -22.34 -8.99
CA LEU A 27 -6.91 -22.53 -7.69
C LEU A 27 -7.90 -22.04 -6.64
N ALA A 28 -8.09 -22.89 -5.63
CA ALA A 28 -8.95 -22.68 -4.48
C ALA A 28 -8.79 -21.26 -3.88
N PRO A 29 -9.79 -20.74 -3.14
CA PRO A 29 -9.62 -19.51 -2.39
C PRO A 29 -8.65 -19.76 -1.23
N THR A 30 -7.35 -19.72 -1.51
CA THR A 30 -6.32 -19.44 -0.50
C THR A 30 -6.17 -17.92 -0.48
N PRO A 31 -6.60 -17.23 0.59
CA PRO A 31 -6.68 -15.77 0.56
C PRO A 31 -5.31 -15.08 0.51
N TYR A 32 -4.19 -15.81 0.57
CA TYR A 32 -2.85 -15.21 0.56
C TYR A 32 -1.84 -16.16 -0.11
N GLY A 33 -1.23 -15.69 -1.19
CA GLY A 33 -0.12 -16.36 -1.87
C GLY A 33 1.12 -16.48 -0.98
N THR A 34 2.04 -17.34 -1.41
CA THR A 34 3.30 -17.66 -0.72
C THR A 34 4.12 -16.40 -0.43
N PRO A 35 4.55 -16.16 0.83
CA PRO A 35 5.30 -14.97 1.21
C PRO A 35 6.70 -14.98 0.59
N THR A 36 7.01 -13.94 -0.18
CA THR A 36 8.39 -13.62 -0.60
C THR A 36 9.07 -12.86 0.54
N PRO A 37 10.35 -13.13 0.86
CA PRO A 37 11.06 -12.55 2.02
C PRO A 37 11.13 -11.03 2.09
N SER A 38 10.79 -10.33 1.00
CA SER A 38 10.91 -8.87 0.87
C SER A 38 9.60 -8.11 1.10
N GLN A 39 8.48 -8.80 1.37
CA GLN A 39 7.19 -8.16 1.58
C GLN A 39 6.75 -8.39 3.03
N PRO A 40 6.57 -7.35 3.87
CA PRO A 40 5.96 -7.50 5.17
C PRO A 40 4.61 -8.20 5.00
N GLN A 41 4.55 -9.42 5.54
CA GLN A 41 3.48 -10.38 5.37
C GLN A 41 2.10 -9.77 5.67
N GLY A 42 1.14 -10.16 4.82
CA GLY A 42 -0.31 -10.18 4.99
C GLY A 42 -0.92 -9.34 6.12
N ASN A 43 -1.84 -8.46 5.73
CA ASN A 43 -2.79 -7.71 6.57
C ASN A 43 -2.39 -7.71 8.05
N PRO A 44 -1.50 -6.80 8.45
CA PRO A 44 -0.79 -6.99 9.68
C PRO A 44 -1.76 -6.95 10.85
N SER A 45 -1.64 -7.93 11.74
CA SER A 45 -2.53 -8.06 12.89
C SER A 45 -2.34 -6.80 13.75
N PRO A 46 -3.36 -5.92 13.86
CA PRO A 46 -3.25 -4.78 14.73
C PRO A 46 -3.00 -5.28 16.15
N PRO A 47 -2.22 -4.57 16.96
CA PRO A 47 -2.04 -4.96 18.34
C PRO A 47 -3.42 -4.99 19.02
N SER A 48 -3.71 -6.11 19.68
CA SER A 48 -5.05 -6.66 19.95
C SER A 48 -6.10 -5.75 20.60
N ASN A 49 -5.70 -4.60 21.16
CA ASN A 49 -6.58 -3.62 21.80
C ASN A 49 -6.76 -2.31 21.01
N VAL A 50 -6.42 -2.26 19.72
CA VAL A 50 -6.70 -1.10 18.87
C VAL A 50 -7.60 -1.51 17.72
N ASN A 51 -8.80 -0.93 17.68
CA ASN A 51 -9.75 -1.17 16.61
C ASN A 51 -9.39 -0.30 15.39
N LEU A 52 -8.84 -0.92 14.35
CA LEU A 52 -8.53 -0.27 13.08
C LEU A 52 -9.60 -0.48 12.00
N GLN A 53 -10.79 -0.95 12.37
CA GLN A 53 -11.91 -1.02 11.44
C GLN A 53 -12.28 0.39 10.95
N GLY A 54 -12.55 0.51 9.65
CA GLY A 54 -12.85 1.80 9.01
C GLY A 54 -11.62 2.61 8.59
N PHE A 55 -10.40 2.22 9.00
CA PHE A 55 -9.18 2.84 8.50
C PHE A 55 -8.75 2.25 7.14
N PRO A 56 -8.20 3.08 6.23
CA PRO A 56 -7.69 2.59 4.94
C PRO A 56 -6.58 1.55 5.15
N LEU A 57 -6.37 0.70 4.14
CA LEU A 57 -5.41 -0.41 4.22
C LEU A 57 -3.99 0.12 4.49
N GLU A 58 -3.66 1.23 3.87
CA GLU A 58 -2.38 1.92 3.95
C GLU A 58 -2.07 2.34 5.38
N TYR A 59 -3.06 2.93 6.06
CA TYR A 59 -2.94 3.32 7.46
C TYR A 59 -2.73 2.09 8.34
N ARG A 60 -3.49 1.02 8.14
CA ARG A 60 -3.36 -0.23 8.93
C ARG A 60 -1.98 -0.87 8.78
N GLN A 61 -1.45 -0.85 7.56
CA GLN A 61 -0.10 -1.35 7.28
C GLN A 61 0.96 -0.48 7.95
N GLY A 62 0.85 0.84 7.80
CA GLY A 62 1.72 1.79 8.50
C GLY A 62 1.70 1.55 10.00
N TYR A 63 0.51 1.45 10.59
CA TYR A 63 0.30 1.25 12.03
C TYR A 63 1.03 0.03 12.57
N ALA A 64 0.94 -1.11 11.88
CA ALA A 64 1.62 -2.31 12.33
C ALA A 64 3.14 -2.23 12.16
N ASP A 65 3.62 -1.67 11.06
CA ASP A 65 5.06 -1.44 10.83
C ASP A 65 5.65 -0.50 11.89
N GLY A 66 4.90 0.55 12.24
CA GLY A 66 5.23 1.47 13.33
C GLY A 66 5.33 0.77 14.68
N CYS A 67 4.38 -0.13 14.98
CA CYS A 67 4.42 -0.94 16.20
C CYS A 67 5.60 -1.93 16.20
N ALA A 68 5.88 -2.58 15.06
CA ALA A 68 7.01 -3.49 14.91
C ALA A 68 8.37 -2.79 15.08
N SER A 69 8.44 -1.50 14.73
CA SER A 69 9.63 -0.66 14.87
C SER A 69 10.06 -0.44 16.33
N ILE A 70 9.22 -0.77 17.32
CA ILE A 70 9.56 -0.62 18.74
C ILE A 70 10.43 -1.78 19.23
N SER A 71 10.28 -2.95 18.61
CA SER A 71 10.93 -4.20 19.02
C SER A 71 12.39 -4.32 18.60
N GLY A 72 12.97 -3.28 17.99
CA GLY A 72 14.36 -3.26 17.56
C GLY A 72 14.62 -2.25 16.46
N SER A 73 14.96 -2.75 15.26
CA SER A 73 15.20 -1.89 14.10
C SER A 73 13.92 -1.26 13.59
N GLU A 74 14.06 -0.03 13.08
CA GLU A 74 12.98 0.67 12.41
C GLU A 74 12.47 -0.18 11.24
N ARG A 75 11.18 -0.55 11.27
CA ARG A 75 10.51 -1.28 10.20
C ARG A 75 9.53 -0.35 9.52
N LYS A 76 9.88 0.10 8.32
CA LYS A 76 8.99 0.85 7.45
C LYS A 76 9.33 0.60 5.99
N ASP A 77 8.32 0.64 5.13
CA ASP A 77 8.48 0.82 3.70
C ASP A 77 8.84 2.28 3.44
N ALA A 78 10.11 2.55 3.11
CA ALA A 78 10.61 3.90 2.90
C ALA A 78 9.93 4.62 1.73
N THR A 79 9.55 3.89 0.68
CA THR A 79 8.88 4.46 -0.50
C THR A 79 7.48 4.93 -0.12
N ARG A 80 6.74 4.09 0.61
CA ARG A 80 5.39 4.43 1.07
C ARG A 80 5.42 5.49 2.14
N PHE A 81 6.37 5.44 3.07
CA PHE A 81 6.53 6.49 4.08
C PHE A 81 6.72 7.87 3.45
N LYS A 82 7.41 7.94 2.31
CA LYS A 82 7.60 9.19 1.56
C LYS A 82 6.36 9.61 0.77
N ASN A 83 5.73 8.68 0.06
CA ASN A 83 4.75 8.99 -0.98
C ASN A 83 3.28 8.82 -0.54
N ASP A 84 3.04 8.08 0.54
CA ASP A 84 1.71 7.74 1.04
C ASP A 84 1.51 8.35 2.43
N GLY A 85 0.68 9.40 2.47
CA GLY A 85 0.35 10.10 3.72
C GLY A 85 -0.32 9.20 4.75
N GLN A 86 -1.19 8.28 4.30
CA GLN A 86 -1.92 7.40 5.22
C GLN A 86 -1.00 6.36 5.85
N TYR A 87 -0.11 5.77 5.05
CA TYR A 87 0.92 4.87 5.57
C TYR A 87 1.83 5.58 6.58
N ARG A 88 2.29 6.79 6.26
CA ARG A 88 3.16 7.57 7.14
C ARG A 88 2.48 7.93 8.46
N THR A 89 1.24 8.42 8.41
CA THR A 89 0.47 8.72 9.62
C THR A 89 0.24 7.45 10.44
N GLY A 90 -0.20 6.36 9.80
CA GLY A 90 -0.36 5.07 10.46
C GLY A 90 0.92 4.64 11.18
N TRP A 91 2.07 4.72 10.51
CA TRP A 91 3.36 4.37 11.10
C TRP A 91 3.74 5.20 12.32
N GLN A 92 3.53 6.53 12.26
CA GLN A 92 3.77 7.42 13.39
C GLN A 92 2.87 7.08 14.58
N ASP A 93 1.58 6.87 14.32
CA ASP A 93 0.59 6.54 15.34
C ASP A 93 0.89 5.17 15.99
N GLY A 94 1.18 4.16 15.18
CA GLY A 94 1.52 2.82 15.66
C GLY A 94 2.79 2.80 16.51
N ASN A 95 3.82 3.54 16.08
CA ASN A 95 5.06 3.72 16.85
C ASN A 95 4.77 4.41 18.19
N ALA A 96 4.04 5.53 18.18
CA ALA A 96 3.71 6.27 19.41
C ALA A 96 2.84 5.45 20.39
N MET A 97 1.83 4.73 19.89
CA MET A 97 0.90 3.95 20.70
C MET A 97 1.56 2.71 21.30
N CYS A 98 2.40 2.01 20.53
CA CYS A 98 3.07 0.81 21.03
C CYS A 98 4.26 1.12 21.95
N ARG A 99 4.86 2.32 21.89
CA ARG A 99 5.87 2.75 22.88
C ARG A 99 5.30 3.02 24.27
N LYS A 100 4.00 3.31 24.35
CA LYS A 100 3.31 3.61 25.61
C LYS A 100 2.77 2.36 26.31
N ARG A 101 2.97 1.17 25.73
CA ARG A 101 2.57 -0.11 26.33
C ARG A 101 3.65 -0.71 27.20
#